data_AF-A0A921HVH4-F1
#
_entry.id   AF-A0A921HVH4-F1
#
_cell.length_a   1.000
_cell.length_b   1.000
_cell.length_c   1.000
_cell.angle_alpha   90.00
_cell.angle_beta   90.00
_cell.angle_gamma   90.00
#
_symmetry.space_group_name_H-M   'P 1'
#
loop_
_entity.id
_entity.type
_entity.pdbx_description
1 polymer ?
#
loop_
_entity_poly.entity_id
_entity_poly.type
_entity_poly.pdbx_seq_one_letter_code
_entity_poly.pdbx_strand_id
1 'polypeptide(L)'
;MKSINKLFGTFAAVCLLLGGAACTDEVEYTGAELQTASQPYFPTNLASQIDLTSDATSFTVQVSRMAAGSELTIDLAKSGDEDALFTVPATATFAADATTADITISYDPSKFELDVYKPLTLTIATEGVDNPYSSNTYSFKAGIPAPYNLIGEVNFRDDIVNSLYGLAPTVYNVELYENSVTPGLYRILNPYKNHPYASAQTYDSSKDYYLTIDARDPNGVYMPDVQPSGLALNSSEGMIYTASMAGYNISNGSSLEAEKAAGTCGTLVDGIITFPYRSLLGGLQNGGNISLYYANSNEAFALSVDPEIGIKDFSVNMSYEGKRTDTYGRNYAIANVELGADVESAQIAIIKGYPSNDDVTKILNGEIPSTTIRSDSEVELACATTGLHSIVAVSYGMSSSETEATAKEVYSISFRYAVGESIPVSYYVGDWIVSGIQYGVDENNKPVTAPVTMLATITDKGNGVLGVSGLAPFTQTYNDEIKLVYETETGNVILAPQQLPDLEDMSILALPSNSSTGYVTQQETLWGEANEYGELSFFNAPENEGDWTDFMIIVATEQGLSPQLMYSLNWQRYVPETGGQRVVTRSTETSLSLSFQNYVKEFMAPLAQAKSSLPIIKCTDGTPEFKGEAVKF
;
A
#
# COMPACT_ATOMS: atom_id res chain seq x y z
N MET A 1 -4.28 -52.54 55.65
CA MET A 1 -5.05 -53.81 55.48
C MET A 1 -5.93 -53.64 54.25
N LYS A 2 -5.40 -53.95 53.07
CA LYS A 2 -5.54 -55.23 52.32
C LYS A 2 -6.87 -55.47 51.57
N SER A 3 -7.81 -54.53 51.55
CA SER A 3 -9.01 -54.65 50.68
C SER A 3 -9.30 -53.46 49.76
N ILE A 4 -8.67 -52.29 49.92
CA ILE A 4 -8.94 -51.11 49.07
C ILE A 4 -7.97 -50.98 47.87
N ASN A 5 -6.75 -51.53 47.96
CA ASN A 5 -5.77 -51.49 46.86
C ASN A 5 -6.01 -52.56 45.77
N LYS A 6 -6.97 -53.47 45.98
CA LYS A 6 -7.35 -54.46 44.96
C LYS A 6 -8.50 -53.99 44.07
N LEU A 7 -9.27 -52.97 44.47
CA LEU A 7 -10.42 -52.49 43.70
C LEU A 7 -10.04 -51.40 42.67
N PHE A 8 -9.05 -50.55 43.00
CA PHE A 8 -8.50 -49.56 42.05
C PHE A 8 -7.58 -50.17 40.98
N GLY A 9 -6.89 -51.27 41.31
CA GLY A 9 -6.04 -51.98 40.33
C GLY A 9 -6.85 -52.70 39.25
N THR A 10 -8.07 -53.15 39.56
CA THR A 10 -8.91 -53.87 38.59
C THR A 10 -9.73 -52.94 37.71
N PHE A 11 -10.05 -51.72 38.16
CA PHE A 11 -10.74 -50.72 37.33
C PHE A 11 -9.79 -49.99 36.36
N ALA A 12 -8.52 -49.77 36.75
CA ALA A 12 -7.51 -49.21 35.86
C ALA A 12 -7.07 -50.20 34.76
N ALA A 13 -7.09 -51.51 35.04
CA ALA A 13 -6.73 -52.53 34.05
C ALA A 13 -7.81 -52.78 32.97
N VAL A 14 -9.08 -52.45 33.25
CA VAL A 14 -10.18 -52.63 32.26
C VAL A 14 -10.40 -51.38 31.40
N CYS A 15 -10.08 -50.18 31.91
CA CYS A 15 -10.11 -48.95 31.10
C CYS A 15 -8.86 -48.75 30.22
N LEU A 16 -7.73 -49.40 30.54
CA LEU A 16 -6.53 -49.44 29.66
C LEU A 16 -6.60 -50.51 28.56
N LEU A 17 -7.55 -51.46 28.65
CA LEU A 17 -7.77 -52.51 27.63
C LEU A 17 -8.85 -52.15 26.60
N LEU A 18 -9.49 -50.98 26.71
CA LEU A 18 -10.50 -50.51 25.75
C LEU A 18 -10.12 -49.19 25.05
N GLY A 19 -8.93 -48.63 25.32
CA GLY A 19 -8.36 -47.49 24.60
C GLY A 19 -7.25 -47.85 23.60
N GLY A 20 -6.79 -49.11 23.59
CA GLY A 20 -5.68 -49.60 22.75
C GLY A 20 -6.10 -50.24 21.42
N ALA A 21 -7.40 -50.23 21.08
CA ALA A 21 -7.92 -50.80 19.83
C ALA A 21 -8.39 -49.72 18.83
N ALA A 22 -7.95 -48.46 19.00
CA ALA A 22 -8.16 -47.38 18.03
C ALA A 22 -6.88 -46.91 17.33
N CYS A 23 -5.71 -47.44 17.70
CA CYS A 23 -4.41 -47.13 17.07
C CYS A 23 -3.47 -48.35 17.09
N THR A 24 -3.91 -49.49 16.55
CA THR A 24 -2.99 -50.54 16.04
C THR A 24 -3.48 -51.12 14.72
N ASP A 25 -4.19 -50.31 13.92
CA ASP A 25 -4.05 -50.50 12.48
C ASP A 25 -2.62 -50.04 12.19
N GLU A 26 -1.69 -51.00 12.14
CA GLU A 26 -0.55 -50.83 11.26
C GLU A 26 -1.16 -50.61 9.88
N VAL A 27 -1.39 -49.34 9.52
CA VAL A 27 -1.42 -48.94 8.13
C VAL A 27 -0.06 -49.36 7.62
N GLU A 28 0.02 -50.55 7.03
CA GLU A 28 1.06 -50.82 6.06
C GLU A 28 1.02 -49.61 5.14
N TYR A 29 2.05 -48.76 5.24
CA TYR A 29 2.29 -47.74 4.26
C TYR A 29 2.57 -48.50 2.97
N THR A 30 1.51 -48.74 2.21
CA THR A 30 1.61 -49.07 0.80
C THR A 30 2.13 -47.80 0.17
N GLY A 31 3.45 -47.74 0.02
CA GLY A 31 4.08 -46.66 -0.71
C GLY A 31 3.38 -46.49 -2.05
N ALA A 32 3.19 -45.23 -2.47
CA ALA A 32 2.64 -44.91 -3.77
C ALA A 32 3.22 -45.84 -4.84
N GLU A 33 2.37 -46.36 -5.73
CA GLU A 33 2.82 -47.21 -6.83
C GLU A 33 4.01 -46.55 -7.55
N LEU A 34 5.02 -47.36 -7.87
CA LEU A 34 6.20 -46.91 -8.60
C LEU A 34 5.77 -46.28 -9.92
N GLN A 35 5.94 -44.97 -10.03
CA GLN A 35 5.74 -44.20 -11.26
C GLN A 35 6.51 -44.88 -12.39
N THR A 36 5.83 -45.17 -13.49
CA THR A 36 6.48 -45.79 -14.65
C THR A 36 6.84 -44.71 -15.66
N ALA A 37 7.90 -44.92 -16.44
CA ALA A 37 8.30 -43.99 -17.49
C ALA A 37 7.19 -43.72 -18.53
N SER A 38 6.17 -44.57 -18.58
CA SER A 38 5.10 -44.57 -19.59
C SER A 38 3.87 -43.74 -19.23
N GLN A 39 3.87 -42.94 -18.15
CA GLN A 39 2.71 -42.12 -17.75
C GLN A 39 2.76 -40.73 -18.42
N PRO A 40 1.98 -40.50 -19.49
CA PRO A 40 1.88 -39.20 -20.15
C PRO A 40 0.98 -38.24 -19.35
N TYR A 41 1.21 -36.94 -19.51
CA TYR A 41 0.44 -35.88 -18.90
C TYR A 41 0.56 -34.58 -19.69
N PHE A 42 -0.40 -33.68 -19.52
CA PHE A 42 -0.28 -32.30 -20.01
C PHE A 42 0.44 -31.45 -18.97
N PRO A 43 1.53 -30.75 -19.34
CA PRO A 43 2.22 -29.82 -18.44
C PRO A 43 1.28 -28.73 -17.89
N THR A 44 1.48 -28.33 -16.64
CA THR A 44 0.64 -27.29 -15.99
C THR A 44 0.95 -25.87 -16.46
N ASN A 45 2.05 -25.68 -17.19
CA ASN A 45 2.47 -24.40 -17.74
C ASN A 45 1.98 -24.16 -19.18
N LEU A 46 1.12 -25.03 -19.72
CA LEU A 46 0.48 -24.80 -21.02
C LEU A 46 -0.49 -23.60 -20.94
N ALA A 47 -0.60 -22.85 -22.04
CA ALA A 47 -1.39 -21.62 -22.08
C ALA A 47 -2.90 -21.89 -22.08
N SER A 48 -3.67 -21.19 -21.26
CA SER A 48 -5.15 -21.30 -21.28
C SER A 48 -5.80 -20.67 -22.53
N GLN A 49 -5.04 -19.88 -23.30
CA GLN A 49 -5.43 -19.28 -24.57
C GLN A 49 -4.30 -19.44 -25.61
N ILE A 50 -4.66 -19.75 -26.86
CA ILE A 50 -3.74 -19.87 -28.00
C ILE A 50 -4.16 -18.91 -29.10
N ASP A 51 -3.28 -17.96 -29.41
CA ASP A 51 -3.46 -17.03 -30.52
C ASP A 51 -3.04 -17.73 -31.84
N LEU A 52 -4.01 -17.93 -32.72
CA LEU A 52 -3.84 -18.48 -34.05
C LEU A 52 -3.46 -17.36 -35.03
N THR A 53 -3.05 -17.74 -36.24
CA THR A 53 -2.65 -16.78 -37.26
C THR A 53 -3.43 -17.03 -38.54
N SER A 54 -3.64 -15.99 -39.36
CA SER A 54 -4.29 -16.13 -40.65
C SER A 54 -3.39 -16.75 -41.73
N ASP A 55 -2.08 -16.83 -41.48
CA ASP A 55 -1.04 -17.33 -42.40
C ASP A 55 -0.59 -18.77 -42.07
N ALA A 56 -1.13 -19.39 -41.02
CA ALA A 56 -0.90 -20.79 -40.68
C ALA A 56 -2.18 -21.62 -40.75
N THR A 57 -2.01 -22.94 -40.84
CA THR A 57 -3.11 -23.92 -40.88
C THR A 57 -3.00 -24.95 -39.76
N SER A 58 -2.04 -24.79 -38.85
CA SER A 58 -1.83 -25.69 -37.70
C SER A 58 -1.02 -25.05 -36.59
N PHE A 59 -1.17 -25.55 -35.38
CA PHE A 59 -0.31 -25.25 -34.23
C PHE A 59 0.02 -26.54 -33.46
N THR A 60 0.99 -26.49 -32.56
CA THR A 60 1.42 -27.65 -31.76
C THR A 60 1.08 -27.49 -30.29
N VAL A 61 0.64 -28.59 -29.66
CA VAL A 61 0.49 -28.72 -28.21
C VAL A 61 1.42 -29.83 -27.74
N GLN A 62 2.21 -29.57 -26.71
CA GLN A 62 3.13 -30.57 -26.15
C GLN A 62 2.42 -31.45 -25.12
N VAL A 63 2.72 -32.75 -25.17
CA VAL A 63 2.43 -33.72 -24.11
C VAL A 63 3.75 -34.25 -23.56
N SER A 64 3.82 -34.48 -22.25
CA SER A 64 5.03 -34.91 -21.54
C SER A 64 4.84 -36.27 -20.87
N ARG A 65 5.93 -36.97 -20.55
CA ARG A 65 5.93 -38.18 -19.71
C ARG A 65 6.99 -38.10 -18.62
N MET A 66 6.81 -38.84 -17.52
CA MET A 66 7.62 -38.68 -16.31
C MET A 66 9.10 -39.06 -16.47
N ALA A 67 9.44 -39.98 -17.39
CA ALA A 67 10.82 -40.35 -17.67
C ALA A 67 10.97 -40.83 -19.12
N ALA A 68 12.21 -40.77 -19.62
CA ALA A 68 12.59 -41.39 -20.89
C ALA A 68 12.37 -42.91 -20.83
N GLY A 69 11.92 -43.49 -21.94
CA GLY A 69 11.65 -44.92 -22.05
C GLY A 69 11.46 -45.35 -23.50
N SER A 70 10.97 -46.58 -23.72
CA SER A 70 10.64 -47.07 -25.06
C SER A 70 9.64 -46.16 -25.77
N GLU A 71 9.56 -46.28 -27.09
CA GLU A 71 8.52 -45.61 -27.87
C GLU A 71 7.13 -45.91 -27.28
N LEU A 72 6.29 -44.86 -27.19
CA LEU A 72 4.94 -44.94 -26.64
C LEU A 72 4.00 -44.16 -27.54
N THR A 73 2.93 -44.80 -28.03
CA THR A 73 1.85 -44.12 -28.74
C THR A 73 0.64 -44.00 -27.80
N ILE A 74 0.09 -42.81 -27.72
CA ILE A 74 -1.10 -42.50 -26.93
C ILE A 74 -2.28 -42.17 -27.84
N ASP A 75 -3.48 -42.53 -27.42
CA ASP A 75 -4.74 -42.19 -28.05
C ASP A 75 -5.20 -40.83 -27.53
N LEU A 76 -5.75 -40.01 -28.41
CA LEU A 76 -6.24 -38.68 -28.13
C LEU A 76 -7.72 -38.57 -28.43
N ALA A 77 -8.44 -37.89 -27.56
CA ALA A 77 -9.81 -37.46 -27.78
C ALA A 77 -9.91 -35.93 -27.68
N LYS A 78 -10.94 -35.37 -28.35
CA LYS A 78 -11.28 -33.95 -28.24
C LYS A 78 -12.73 -33.74 -27.80
N SER A 79 -12.98 -32.62 -27.12
CA SER A 79 -14.31 -32.09 -26.82
C SER A 79 -14.30 -30.55 -26.83
N GLY A 80 -15.48 -29.92 -26.71
CA GLY A 80 -15.62 -28.46 -26.68
C GLY A 80 -15.62 -27.77 -28.06
N ASP A 81 -15.27 -28.48 -29.13
CA ASP A 81 -15.25 -27.97 -30.51
C ASP A 81 -16.56 -28.23 -31.26
N GLU A 82 -17.65 -27.58 -30.83
CA GLU A 82 -18.99 -27.76 -31.40
C GLU A 82 -19.09 -27.32 -32.87
N ASP A 83 -18.32 -26.30 -33.24
CA ASP A 83 -18.26 -25.73 -34.59
C ASP A 83 -17.35 -26.54 -35.54
N ALA A 84 -16.70 -27.60 -35.03
CA ALA A 84 -15.76 -28.46 -35.77
C ALA A 84 -14.63 -27.67 -36.47
N LEU A 85 -14.08 -26.68 -35.77
CA LEU A 85 -13.04 -25.79 -36.28
C LEU A 85 -11.64 -26.41 -36.20
N PHE A 86 -11.44 -27.41 -35.35
CA PHE A 86 -10.14 -28.02 -35.10
C PHE A 86 -10.07 -29.48 -35.57
N THR A 87 -8.97 -29.87 -36.20
CA THR A 87 -8.66 -31.27 -36.51
C THR A 87 -7.54 -31.74 -35.60
N VAL A 88 -7.90 -32.61 -34.65
CA VAL A 88 -6.96 -33.22 -33.68
C VAL A 88 -6.59 -34.62 -34.19
N PRO A 89 -5.31 -35.01 -34.22
CA PRO A 89 -4.91 -36.35 -34.61
C PRO A 89 -5.42 -37.38 -33.58
N ALA A 90 -5.75 -38.58 -34.03
CA ALA A 90 -6.26 -39.64 -33.15
C ALA A 90 -5.20 -40.16 -32.17
N THR A 91 -3.91 -39.95 -32.47
CA THR A 91 -2.80 -40.40 -31.64
C THR A 91 -1.65 -39.40 -31.61
N ALA A 92 -0.78 -39.53 -30.61
CA ALA A 92 0.54 -38.91 -30.57
C ALA A 92 1.59 -39.94 -30.13
N THR A 93 2.82 -39.82 -30.63
CA THR A 93 3.88 -40.80 -30.37
C THR A 93 5.09 -40.14 -29.73
N PHE A 94 5.44 -40.60 -28.54
CA PHE A 94 6.75 -40.35 -27.92
C PHE A 94 7.78 -41.25 -28.59
N ALA A 95 8.79 -40.66 -29.22
CA ALA A 95 9.93 -41.42 -29.70
C ALA A 95 10.66 -42.12 -28.53
N ALA A 96 11.42 -43.18 -28.86
CA ALA A 96 12.31 -43.81 -27.89
C ALA A 96 13.22 -42.75 -27.23
N ASP A 97 13.36 -42.86 -25.91
CA ASP A 97 14.15 -41.97 -25.05
C ASP A 97 13.71 -40.50 -24.97
N ALA A 98 12.66 -40.08 -25.69
CA ALA A 98 12.12 -38.72 -25.60
C ALA A 98 11.21 -38.56 -24.36
N THR A 99 11.19 -37.40 -23.71
CA THR A 99 10.26 -37.12 -22.60
C THR A 99 9.03 -36.32 -23.01
N THR A 100 8.98 -35.89 -24.27
CA THR A 100 7.92 -35.07 -24.83
C THR A 100 7.50 -35.58 -26.21
N ALA A 101 6.27 -35.27 -26.61
CA ALA A 101 5.76 -35.45 -27.96
C ALA A 101 4.87 -34.25 -28.34
N ASP A 102 4.81 -33.93 -29.63
CA ASP A 102 4.00 -32.82 -30.16
C ASP A 102 2.71 -33.34 -30.78
N ILE A 103 1.60 -32.71 -30.42
CA ILE A 103 0.28 -32.91 -31.02
C ILE A 103 0.07 -31.77 -32.02
N THR A 104 0.05 -32.08 -33.31
CA THR A 104 -0.21 -31.08 -34.37
C THR A 104 -1.71 -30.95 -34.61
N ILE A 105 -2.30 -29.81 -34.26
CA ILE A 105 -3.72 -29.52 -34.43
C ILE A 105 -3.89 -28.61 -35.65
N SER A 106 -4.70 -29.02 -36.62
CA SER A 106 -4.96 -28.25 -37.83
C SER A 106 -6.25 -27.43 -37.74
N TYR A 107 -6.29 -26.30 -38.42
CA TYR A 107 -7.45 -25.41 -38.50
C TYR A 107 -7.52 -24.71 -39.86
N ASP A 108 -8.70 -24.20 -40.22
CA ASP A 108 -8.93 -23.37 -41.42
C ASP A 108 -9.10 -21.91 -40.99
N PRO A 109 -8.12 -21.03 -41.22
CA PRO A 109 -8.18 -19.64 -40.76
C PRO A 109 -9.35 -18.86 -41.35
N SER A 110 -9.90 -19.26 -42.50
CA SER A 110 -11.04 -18.57 -43.13
C SER A 110 -12.37 -18.74 -42.39
N LYS A 111 -12.43 -19.68 -41.44
CA LYS A 111 -13.62 -19.95 -40.61
C LYS A 111 -13.61 -19.23 -39.26
N PHE A 112 -12.55 -18.49 -38.95
CA PHE A 112 -12.42 -17.75 -37.71
C PHE A 112 -12.82 -16.30 -37.92
N GLU A 113 -13.62 -15.79 -36.99
CA GLU A 113 -13.83 -14.35 -36.81
C GLU A 113 -12.73 -13.81 -35.90
N LEU A 114 -12.21 -12.61 -36.21
CA LEU A 114 -11.16 -11.99 -35.40
C LEU A 114 -11.66 -11.73 -33.97
N ASP A 115 -10.77 -11.96 -32.99
CA ASP A 115 -11.03 -11.88 -31.54
C ASP A 115 -12.11 -12.84 -30.99
N VAL A 116 -12.62 -13.76 -31.81
CA VAL A 116 -13.54 -14.80 -31.35
C VAL A 116 -12.77 -16.08 -31.04
N TYR A 117 -12.56 -16.32 -29.74
CA TYR A 117 -11.86 -17.51 -29.24
C TYR A 117 -12.82 -18.65 -28.93
N LYS A 118 -12.52 -19.83 -29.48
CA LYS A 118 -13.35 -21.03 -29.40
C LYS A 118 -12.70 -22.07 -28.47
N PRO A 119 -13.47 -22.71 -27.56
CA PRO A 119 -12.91 -23.67 -26.62
C PRO A 119 -12.49 -24.97 -27.32
N LEU A 120 -11.45 -25.61 -26.80
CA LEU A 120 -11.02 -26.96 -27.18
C LEU A 120 -10.43 -27.66 -25.95
N THR A 121 -10.87 -28.89 -25.70
CA THR A 121 -10.31 -29.76 -24.67
C THR A 121 -9.69 -30.98 -25.33
N LEU A 122 -8.41 -31.24 -25.02
CA LEU A 122 -7.71 -32.47 -25.36
C LEU A 122 -7.71 -33.42 -24.18
N THR A 123 -7.89 -34.71 -24.45
CA THR A 123 -7.85 -35.77 -23.44
C THR A 123 -6.92 -36.88 -23.91
N ILE A 124 -6.01 -37.32 -23.04
CA ILE A 124 -5.27 -38.57 -23.21
C ILE A 124 -6.26 -39.71 -22.91
N ALA A 125 -6.59 -40.49 -23.94
CA ALA A 125 -7.65 -41.50 -23.90
C ALA A 125 -7.12 -42.95 -23.85
N THR A 126 -5.81 -43.15 -23.81
CA THR A 126 -5.19 -44.48 -23.66
C THR A 126 -5.54 -45.08 -22.29
N GLU A 127 -6.09 -46.29 -22.27
CA GLU A 127 -6.33 -47.01 -21.01
C GLU A 127 -5.02 -47.45 -20.33
N GLY A 128 -4.97 -47.33 -18.99
CA GLY A 128 -3.89 -47.92 -18.19
C GLY A 128 -2.58 -47.13 -18.15
N VAL A 129 -2.57 -45.88 -18.64
CA VAL A 129 -1.41 -44.96 -18.55
C VAL A 129 -1.69 -43.76 -17.65
N ASP A 130 -2.72 -43.84 -16.80
CA ASP A 130 -3.15 -42.75 -15.94
C ASP A 130 -2.03 -42.27 -15.01
N ASN A 131 -1.88 -40.94 -14.92
CA ASN A 131 -1.02 -40.31 -13.94
C ASN A 131 -1.87 -39.76 -12.78
N PRO A 132 -1.86 -40.40 -11.60
CA PRO A 132 -2.73 -39.99 -10.48
C PRO A 132 -2.37 -38.63 -9.87
N TYR A 133 -1.27 -38.00 -10.31
CA TYR A 133 -0.76 -36.74 -9.78
C TYR A 133 -0.81 -35.58 -10.78
N SER A 134 -1.39 -35.79 -11.98
CA SER A 134 -1.47 -34.76 -13.01
C SER A 134 -2.74 -34.90 -13.85
N SER A 135 -3.10 -33.85 -14.59
CA SER A 135 -4.27 -33.89 -15.46
C SER A 135 -3.98 -34.63 -16.77
N ASN A 136 -4.83 -35.60 -17.12
CA ASN A 136 -4.90 -36.21 -18.45
C ASN A 136 -5.67 -35.34 -19.46
N THR A 137 -6.18 -34.18 -19.01
CA THR A 137 -6.95 -33.24 -19.83
C THR A 137 -6.28 -31.88 -19.88
N TYR A 138 -6.41 -31.22 -21.02
CA TYR A 138 -5.95 -29.86 -21.23
C TYR A 138 -7.04 -29.08 -21.97
N SER A 139 -7.59 -28.08 -21.30
CA SER A 139 -8.65 -27.21 -21.83
C SER A 139 -8.09 -25.82 -22.07
N PHE A 140 -8.29 -25.29 -23.27
CA PHE A 140 -7.87 -23.95 -23.66
C PHE A 140 -8.88 -23.34 -24.63
N LYS A 141 -8.70 -22.07 -24.96
CA LYS A 141 -9.42 -21.41 -26.07
C LYS A 141 -8.44 -21.03 -27.18
N ALA A 142 -8.86 -21.11 -28.43
CA ALA A 142 -8.04 -20.68 -29.56
C ALA A 142 -8.84 -19.84 -30.56
N GLY A 143 -8.21 -18.82 -31.13
CA GLY A 143 -8.84 -17.85 -32.03
C GLY A 143 -7.78 -16.99 -32.72
N ILE A 144 -8.18 -16.23 -33.75
CA ILE A 144 -7.27 -15.32 -34.45
C ILE A 144 -7.42 -13.93 -33.84
N PRO A 145 -6.38 -13.33 -33.21
CA PRO A 145 -6.47 -11.98 -32.67
C PRO A 145 -6.60 -10.95 -33.79
N ALA A 146 -7.37 -9.90 -33.56
CA ALA A 146 -7.40 -8.77 -34.48
C ALA A 146 -6.10 -7.95 -34.43
N PRO A 147 -5.68 -7.35 -35.56
CA PRO A 147 -4.56 -6.41 -35.55
C PRO A 147 -4.96 -5.14 -34.78
N TYR A 148 -3.94 -4.40 -34.36
CA TYR A 148 -4.07 -3.11 -33.67
C TYR A 148 -3.64 -1.99 -34.62
N ASN A 149 -4.50 -0.99 -34.78
CA ASN A 149 -4.25 0.19 -35.61
C ASN A 149 -3.60 1.30 -34.76
N LEU A 150 -2.55 1.94 -35.28
CA LEU A 150 -1.91 3.06 -34.61
C LEU A 150 -2.88 4.26 -34.57
N ILE A 151 -3.12 4.78 -33.36
CA ILE A 151 -3.77 6.08 -33.16
C ILE A 151 -2.74 7.20 -33.34
N GLY A 152 -1.59 7.06 -32.67
CA GLY A 152 -0.51 8.03 -32.72
C GLY A 152 0.26 8.11 -31.41
N GLU A 153 1.08 9.15 -31.29
CA GLU A 153 1.79 9.48 -30.06
C GLU A 153 0.86 10.30 -29.15
N VAL A 154 0.64 9.83 -27.93
CA VAL A 154 -0.28 10.43 -26.93
C VAL A 154 0.42 10.67 -25.60
N ASN A 155 -0.14 11.54 -24.77
CA ASN A 155 0.35 11.75 -23.41
C ASN A 155 -0.06 10.59 -22.49
N PHE A 156 0.90 10.13 -21.70
CA PHE A 156 0.74 9.14 -20.65
C PHE A 156 1.40 9.66 -19.37
N ARG A 157 0.68 9.56 -18.25
CA ARG A 157 1.17 9.82 -16.90
C ARG A 157 1.01 8.54 -16.10
N ASP A 158 2.13 7.89 -15.84
CA ASP A 158 2.14 6.72 -14.96
C ASP A 158 1.86 7.13 -13.52
N ASP A 159 1.17 6.22 -12.81
CA ASP A 159 1.16 6.23 -11.36
C ASP A 159 1.21 4.80 -10.79
N ILE A 160 1.64 3.81 -11.56
CA ILE A 160 1.88 2.45 -11.07
C ILE A 160 3.30 2.33 -10.53
N VAL A 161 4.29 2.60 -11.38
CA VAL A 161 5.71 2.58 -11.01
C VAL A 161 6.02 3.80 -10.14
N ASN A 162 5.53 4.98 -10.51
CA ASN A 162 5.77 6.20 -9.75
C ASN A 162 5.35 6.06 -8.28
N SER A 163 4.11 5.64 -8.02
CA SER A 163 3.64 5.44 -6.65
C SER A 163 4.37 4.31 -5.91
N LEU A 164 4.76 3.22 -6.58
CA LEU A 164 5.47 2.10 -5.96
C LEU A 164 6.84 2.48 -5.40
N TYR A 165 7.50 3.48 -6.01
CA TYR A 165 8.84 3.93 -5.63
C TYR A 165 8.85 5.36 -5.06
N GLY A 166 7.68 5.94 -4.76
CA GLY A 166 7.57 7.30 -4.23
C GLY A 166 8.11 8.39 -5.16
N LEU A 167 8.02 8.18 -6.48
CA LEU A 167 8.52 9.09 -7.51
C LEU A 167 7.41 10.05 -7.96
N ALA A 168 7.77 11.27 -8.34
CA ALA A 168 6.81 12.25 -8.82
C ALA A 168 6.13 11.82 -10.14
N PRO A 169 4.79 11.84 -10.24
CA PRO A 169 4.09 11.55 -11.48
C PRO A 169 4.53 12.51 -12.59
N THR A 170 4.88 11.98 -13.75
CA THR A 170 5.41 12.77 -14.87
C THR A 170 4.69 12.40 -16.15
N VAL A 171 4.29 13.39 -16.95
CA VAL A 171 3.72 13.18 -18.28
C VAL A 171 4.85 12.93 -19.28
N TYR A 172 4.72 11.88 -20.07
CA TYR A 172 5.58 11.58 -21.21
C TYR A 172 4.79 10.95 -22.36
N ASN A 173 5.43 10.79 -23.51
CA ASN A 173 4.76 10.34 -24.73
C ASN A 173 4.93 8.84 -24.97
N VAL A 174 3.86 8.21 -25.41
CA VAL A 174 3.78 6.79 -25.79
C VAL A 174 3.00 6.61 -27.09
N GLU A 175 3.28 5.55 -27.83
CA GLU A 175 2.47 5.16 -28.99
C GLU A 175 1.25 4.37 -28.53
N LEU A 176 0.06 4.83 -28.91
CA LEU A 176 -1.20 4.19 -28.60
C LEU A 176 -1.78 3.51 -29.84
N TYR A 177 -2.28 2.30 -29.65
CA TYR A 177 -2.99 1.55 -30.66
C TYR A 177 -4.38 1.17 -30.17
N GLU A 178 -5.32 1.04 -31.10
CA GLU A 178 -6.67 0.52 -30.84
C GLU A 178 -6.90 -0.76 -31.64
N ASN A 179 -7.60 -1.71 -31.04
CA ASN A 179 -7.99 -2.94 -31.71
C ASN A 179 -8.85 -2.64 -32.95
N SER A 180 -8.50 -3.24 -34.09
CA SER A 180 -9.14 -2.94 -35.37
C SER A 180 -10.60 -3.38 -35.52
N VAL A 181 -11.08 -4.29 -34.66
CA VAL A 181 -12.46 -4.78 -34.69
C VAL A 181 -13.24 -4.50 -33.40
N THR A 182 -12.53 -4.20 -32.31
CA THR A 182 -13.10 -3.95 -30.98
C THR A 182 -12.74 -2.54 -30.50
N PRO A 183 -13.49 -1.50 -30.93
CA PRO A 183 -13.28 -0.13 -30.48
C PRO A 183 -13.30 0.00 -28.95
N GLY A 184 -12.43 0.82 -28.38
CA GLY A 184 -12.24 0.99 -26.95
C GLY A 184 -11.29 -0.02 -26.30
N LEU A 185 -10.76 -1.00 -27.04
CA LEU A 185 -9.69 -1.86 -26.56
C LEU A 185 -8.33 -1.33 -27.02
N TYR A 186 -7.60 -0.70 -26.10
CA TYR A 186 -6.36 0.01 -26.38
C TYR A 186 -5.12 -0.80 -25.98
N ARG A 187 -4.00 -0.56 -26.66
CA ARG A 187 -2.66 -1.03 -26.30
C ARG A 187 -1.66 0.11 -26.36
N ILE A 188 -0.98 0.37 -25.25
CA ILE A 188 0.21 1.22 -25.22
C ILE A 188 1.41 0.35 -25.62
N LEU A 189 2.17 0.80 -26.62
CA LEU A 189 3.44 0.16 -26.98
C LEU A 189 4.56 0.68 -26.10
N ASN A 190 5.32 -0.23 -25.50
CA ASN A 190 6.50 0.04 -24.68
C ASN A 190 6.26 1.15 -23.63
N PRO A 191 5.24 0.99 -22.77
CA PRO A 191 4.69 2.07 -21.91
C PRO A 191 5.72 2.71 -20.98
N TYR A 192 6.81 2.00 -20.64
CA TYR A 192 7.84 2.49 -19.72
C TYR A 192 9.20 2.76 -20.38
N LYS A 193 9.32 2.62 -21.70
CA LYS A 193 10.59 2.86 -22.41
C LYS A 193 11.08 4.31 -22.28
N ASN A 194 10.15 5.26 -22.33
CA ASN A 194 10.41 6.69 -22.21
C ASN A 194 10.19 7.21 -20.78
N HIS A 195 9.95 6.33 -19.81
CA HIS A 195 9.76 6.73 -18.42
C HIS A 195 11.03 7.44 -17.90
N PRO A 196 10.94 8.52 -17.09
CA PRO A 196 12.12 9.30 -16.68
C PRO A 196 13.23 8.53 -15.97
N TYR A 197 12.86 7.41 -15.32
CA TYR A 197 13.77 6.52 -14.60
C TYR A 197 14.15 5.26 -15.38
N ALA A 198 13.68 5.13 -16.62
CA ALA A 198 14.11 4.06 -17.52
C ALA A 198 15.48 4.38 -18.12
N SER A 199 16.29 3.34 -18.29
CA SER A 199 17.60 3.40 -18.92
C SER A 199 17.83 2.12 -19.72
N ALA A 200 18.88 2.07 -20.53
CA ALA A 200 19.26 0.85 -21.25
C ALA A 200 19.59 -0.35 -20.34
N GLN A 201 19.79 -0.11 -19.03
CA GLN A 201 20.07 -1.15 -18.04
C GLN A 201 18.81 -1.62 -17.31
N THR A 202 17.80 -0.76 -17.21
CA THR A 202 16.57 -1.00 -16.43
C THR A 202 15.39 -1.35 -17.32
N TYR A 203 15.41 -1.02 -18.61
CA TYR A 203 14.37 -1.36 -19.57
C TYR A 203 14.83 -2.49 -20.52
N ASP A 204 14.04 -3.56 -20.61
CA ASP A 204 14.26 -4.62 -21.58
C ASP A 204 13.82 -4.16 -22.98
N SER A 205 14.80 -3.91 -23.83
CA SER A 205 14.60 -3.51 -25.23
C SER A 205 14.76 -4.68 -26.23
N SER A 206 14.87 -5.91 -25.73
CA SER A 206 15.03 -7.10 -26.58
C SER A 206 13.74 -7.50 -27.31
N LYS A 207 12.60 -7.02 -26.83
CA LYS A 207 11.27 -7.22 -27.41
C LYS A 207 10.35 -6.06 -27.04
N ASP A 208 9.19 -6.01 -27.70
CA ASP A 208 8.15 -5.06 -27.35
C ASP A 208 7.31 -5.53 -26.16
N TYR A 209 6.93 -4.57 -25.33
CA TYR A 209 6.01 -4.74 -24.22
C TYR A 209 4.73 -3.96 -24.49
N TYR A 210 3.60 -4.46 -24.02
CA TYR A 210 2.30 -3.85 -24.24
C TYR A 210 1.56 -3.71 -22.91
N LEU A 211 0.92 -2.55 -22.72
CA LEU A 211 -0.09 -2.37 -21.69
C LEU A 211 -1.45 -2.24 -22.37
N THR A 212 -2.26 -3.28 -22.23
CA THR A 212 -3.63 -3.35 -22.72
C THR A 212 -4.56 -2.70 -21.70
N ILE A 213 -5.48 -1.88 -22.18
CA ILE A 213 -6.55 -1.25 -21.39
C ILE A 213 -7.87 -1.46 -22.13
N ASP A 214 -8.84 -2.03 -21.45
CA ASP A 214 -10.20 -2.20 -21.93
C ASP A 214 -11.05 -1.03 -21.44
N ALA A 215 -11.43 -0.15 -22.36
CA ALA A 215 -12.28 1.01 -22.15
C ALA A 215 -13.55 0.96 -23.00
N ARG A 216 -14.00 -0.25 -23.39
CA ARG A 216 -15.24 -0.46 -24.17
C ARG A 216 -16.46 0.05 -23.43
N ASP A 217 -16.44 -0.03 -22.10
CA ASP A 217 -17.34 0.68 -21.21
C ASP A 217 -16.60 1.90 -20.63
N PRO A 218 -16.95 3.14 -21.00
CA PRO A 218 -16.30 4.34 -20.48
C PRO A 218 -16.37 4.51 -18.96
N ASN A 219 -17.27 3.81 -18.26
CA ASN A 219 -17.37 3.81 -16.80
C ASN A 219 -16.87 2.52 -16.15
N GLY A 220 -16.33 1.61 -16.95
CA GLY A 220 -15.87 0.28 -16.55
C GLY A 220 -14.48 -0.01 -17.10
N VAL A 221 -13.57 0.98 -17.08
CA VAL A 221 -12.25 0.83 -17.67
C VAL A 221 -11.36 -0.04 -16.78
N TYR A 222 -10.64 -1.00 -17.36
CA TYR A 222 -9.71 -1.86 -16.61
C TYR A 222 -8.54 -2.34 -17.48
N MET A 223 -7.46 -2.78 -16.84
CA MET A 223 -6.36 -3.49 -17.48
C MET A 223 -6.62 -4.99 -17.39
N PRO A 224 -6.85 -5.70 -18.51
CA PRO A 224 -6.99 -7.15 -18.48
C PRO A 224 -5.67 -7.79 -18.06
N ASP A 225 -5.74 -8.70 -17.09
CA ASP A 225 -4.62 -9.48 -16.57
C ASP A 225 -3.48 -8.67 -15.92
N VAL A 226 -2.50 -9.41 -15.41
CA VAL A 226 -1.23 -8.86 -14.90
C VAL A 226 -0.23 -8.83 -16.05
N GLN A 227 0.21 -7.63 -16.44
CA GLN A 227 0.95 -7.38 -17.67
C GLN A 227 2.39 -6.95 -17.39
N PRO A 228 3.41 -7.53 -18.06
CA PRO A 228 4.80 -7.15 -17.84
C PRO A 228 5.10 -5.75 -18.40
N SER A 229 5.78 -4.92 -17.61
CA SER A 229 6.10 -3.53 -18.00
C SER A 229 7.32 -3.39 -18.92
N GLY A 230 8.20 -4.40 -18.94
CA GLY A 230 9.54 -4.31 -19.52
C GLY A 230 10.54 -3.53 -18.65
N LEU A 231 10.12 -2.97 -17.52
CA LEU A 231 10.95 -2.18 -16.61
C LEU A 231 11.35 -2.98 -15.36
N ALA A 232 12.61 -2.84 -14.95
CA ALA A 232 13.18 -3.37 -13.71
C ALA A 232 14.09 -2.30 -13.07
N LEU A 233 13.59 -1.57 -12.07
CA LEU A 233 14.37 -0.50 -11.42
C LEU A 233 15.32 -1.02 -10.34
N ASN A 234 15.04 -2.20 -9.79
CA ASN A 234 15.89 -2.86 -8.79
C ASN A 234 16.18 -4.30 -9.23
N SER A 235 17.47 -4.63 -9.37
CA SER A 235 17.90 -5.98 -9.77
C SER A 235 17.51 -7.08 -8.79
N SER A 236 17.20 -6.74 -7.54
CA SER A 236 16.73 -7.70 -6.52
C SER A 236 15.21 -7.98 -6.57
N GLU A 237 14.44 -7.13 -7.26
CA GLU A 237 12.97 -7.20 -7.33
C GLU A 237 12.46 -7.69 -8.69
N GLY A 238 13.35 -7.81 -9.67
CA GLY A 238 13.03 -8.30 -11.00
C GLY A 238 12.20 -7.30 -11.83
N MET A 239 11.47 -7.84 -12.81
CA MET A 239 10.62 -7.05 -13.68
C MET A 239 9.36 -6.60 -12.93
N ILE A 240 8.99 -5.34 -13.15
CA ILE A 240 7.74 -4.77 -12.65
C ILE A 240 6.60 -5.22 -13.55
N TYR A 241 5.48 -5.59 -12.93
CA TYR A 241 4.22 -5.92 -13.60
C TYR A 241 3.18 -4.85 -13.27
N THR A 242 2.21 -4.71 -14.15
CA THR A 242 1.14 -3.71 -14.07
C THR A 242 -0.19 -4.43 -14.13
N ALA A 243 -1.15 -4.02 -13.32
CA ALA A 243 -2.52 -4.48 -13.41
C ALA A 243 -3.48 -3.42 -12.86
N SER A 244 -4.76 -3.63 -13.12
CA SER A 244 -5.84 -2.94 -12.41
C SER A 244 -6.47 -3.90 -11.40
N MET A 245 -6.97 -3.37 -10.29
CA MET A 245 -7.71 -4.16 -9.29
C MET A 245 -8.93 -4.82 -9.93
N ALA A 246 -9.72 -4.05 -10.71
CA ALA A 246 -10.87 -4.58 -11.43
C ALA A 246 -10.48 -5.74 -12.36
N GLY A 247 -9.42 -5.59 -13.16
CA GLY A 247 -8.93 -6.64 -14.04
C GLY A 247 -8.46 -7.89 -13.30
N TYR A 248 -7.75 -7.73 -12.19
CA TYR A 248 -7.32 -8.84 -11.34
C TYR A 248 -8.50 -9.57 -10.70
N ASN A 249 -9.51 -8.85 -10.22
CA ASN A 249 -10.71 -9.46 -9.64
C ASN A 249 -11.55 -10.19 -10.70
N ILE A 250 -11.68 -9.61 -11.89
CA ILE A 250 -12.38 -10.22 -13.02
C ILE A 250 -11.69 -11.52 -13.44
N SER A 251 -10.36 -11.55 -13.51
CA SER A 251 -9.63 -12.79 -13.82
C SER A 251 -9.78 -13.87 -12.74
N ASN A 252 -10.11 -13.47 -11.50
CA ASN A 252 -10.44 -14.34 -10.37
C ASN A 252 -11.95 -14.60 -10.20
N GLY A 253 -12.77 -14.25 -11.19
CA GLY A 253 -14.19 -14.63 -11.26
C GLY A 253 -15.19 -13.53 -10.85
N SER A 254 -14.74 -12.31 -10.58
CA SER A 254 -15.64 -11.16 -10.42
C SER A 254 -16.26 -10.75 -11.77
N SER A 255 -17.38 -10.02 -11.72
CA SER A 255 -18.03 -9.45 -12.89
C SER A 255 -17.71 -7.96 -13.01
N LEU A 256 -17.66 -7.43 -14.23
CA LEU A 256 -17.41 -5.99 -14.45
C LEU A 256 -18.41 -5.10 -13.69
N GLU A 257 -19.69 -5.48 -13.64
CA GLU A 257 -20.71 -4.71 -12.90
C GLU A 257 -20.46 -4.68 -11.39
N ALA A 258 -19.88 -5.75 -10.83
CA ALA A 258 -19.50 -5.78 -9.42
C ALA A 258 -18.31 -4.84 -9.14
N GLU A 259 -17.32 -4.80 -10.04
CA GLU A 259 -16.16 -3.90 -9.91
C GLU A 259 -16.56 -2.42 -10.09
N LYS A 260 -17.48 -2.13 -11.02
CA LYS A 260 -18.06 -0.78 -11.17
C LYS A 260 -18.78 -0.35 -9.89
N ALA A 261 -19.60 -1.23 -9.30
CA ALA A 261 -20.29 -0.96 -8.04
C ALA A 261 -19.33 -0.81 -6.85
N ALA A 262 -18.20 -1.53 -6.86
CA ALA A 262 -17.13 -1.39 -5.87
C ALA A 262 -16.26 -0.14 -6.09
N GLY A 263 -16.40 0.53 -7.24
CA GLY A 263 -15.64 1.74 -7.58
C GLY A 263 -14.17 1.47 -7.88
N THR A 264 -13.81 0.26 -8.31
CA THR A 264 -12.44 -0.17 -8.63
C THR A 264 -12.08 0.01 -10.12
N CYS A 265 -13.06 0.29 -10.97
CA CYS A 265 -12.85 0.58 -12.39
C CYS A 265 -12.37 2.01 -12.62
N GLY A 266 -11.56 2.17 -13.66
CA GLY A 266 -11.26 3.47 -14.25
C GLY A 266 -12.42 4.03 -15.08
N THR A 267 -12.24 5.24 -15.57
CA THR A 267 -13.17 5.93 -16.46
C THR A 267 -12.46 6.51 -17.67
N LEU A 268 -13.18 6.62 -18.79
CA LEU A 268 -12.79 7.36 -19.98
C LEU A 268 -13.73 8.57 -20.12
N VAL A 269 -13.22 9.76 -19.82
CA VAL A 269 -13.98 11.02 -19.89
C VAL A 269 -13.15 12.05 -20.65
N ASP A 270 -13.77 12.77 -21.59
CA ASP A 270 -13.09 13.79 -22.42
C ASP A 270 -11.79 13.31 -23.09
N GLY A 271 -11.76 12.04 -23.53
CA GLY A 271 -10.59 11.45 -24.17
C GLY A 271 -9.43 11.11 -23.22
N ILE A 272 -9.63 11.19 -21.89
CA ILE A 272 -8.64 10.81 -20.89
C ILE A 272 -9.14 9.62 -20.08
N ILE A 273 -8.34 8.55 -20.05
CA ILE A 273 -8.51 7.42 -19.15
C ILE A 273 -7.86 7.76 -17.81
N THR A 274 -8.61 7.63 -16.70
CA THR A 274 -8.07 7.74 -15.33
C THR A 274 -8.55 6.58 -14.46
N PHE A 275 -7.81 6.32 -13.38
CA PHE A 275 -8.16 5.29 -12.39
C PHE A 275 -8.34 5.91 -11.00
N PRO A 276 -9.29 5.41 -10.19
CA PRO A 276 -9.46 5.82 -8.79
C PRO A 276 -8.20 5.55 -7.93
N TYR A 277 -8.08 6.30 -6.83
CA TYR A 277 -7.06 6.07 -5.81
C TYR A 277 -6.93 4.58 -5.44
N ARG A 278 -5.70 4.05 -5.46
CA ARG A 278 -5.37 2.65 -5.10
C ARG A 278 -6.12 1.56 -5.87
N SER A 279 -6.68 1.87 -7.04
CA SER A 279 -7.34 0.89 -7.90
C SER A 279 -6.42 0.23 -8.94
N LEU A 280 -5.14 0.61 -8.99
CA LEU A 280 -4.12 -0.05 -9.79
C LEU A 280 -3.19 -0.89 -8.91
N LEU A 281 -2.47 -1.82 -9.54
CA LEU A 281 -1.57 -2.76 -8.88
C LEU A 281 -0.20 -2.76 -9.58
N GLY A 282 0.85 -2.64 -8.77
CA GLY A 282 2.24 -2.84 -9.18
C GLY A 282 2.71 -4.22 -8.69
N GLY A 283 3.23 -5.04 -9.59
CA GLY A 283 3.73 -6.38 -9.28
C GLY A 283 5.24 -6.43 -9.25
N LEU A 284 5.83 -7.02 -8.21
CA LEU A 284 7.27 -7.30 -8.13
C LEU A 284 7.52 -8.81 -8.19
N GLN A 285 8.52 -9.22 -8.96
CA GLN A 285 8.83 -10.63 -9.17
C GLN A 285 9.91 -11.11 -8.20
N ASN A 286 9.55 -12.00 -7.28
CA ASN A 286 10.50 -12.65 -6.37
C ASN A 286 10.44 -14.17 -6.52
N GLY A 287 11.55 -14.78 -6.97
CA GLY A 287 11.67 -16.24 -7.06
C GLY A 287 10.66 -16.91 -8.00
N GLY A 288 10.18 -16.20 -9.03
CA GLY A 288 9.18 -16.69 -9.99
C GLY A 288 7.72 -16.41 -9.64
N ASN A 289 7.43 -15.91 -8.42
CA ASN A 289 6.10 -15.44 -8.03
C ASN A 289 6.00 -13.92 -8.19
N ILE A 290 4.82 -13.43 -8.60
CA ILE A 290 4.53 -12.00 -8.69
C ILE A 290 3.74 -11.62 -7.43
N SER A 291 4.31 -10.75 -6.61
CA SER A 291 3.59 -10.15 -5.48
C SER A 291 3.00 -8.82 -5.92
N LEU A 292 1.69 -8.65 -5.75
CA LEU A 292 0.96 -7.46 -6.16
C LEU A 292 0.81 -6.50 -4.98
N TYR A 293 1.08 -5.22 -5.23
CA TYR A 293 0.97 -4.12 -4.27
C TYR A 293 0.02 -3.05 -4.83
N TYR A 294 -0.71 -2.38 -3.94
CA TYR A 294 -1.52 -1.23 -4.32
C TYR A 294 -0.65 -0.14 -4.95
N ALA A 295 -1.11 0.41 -6.06
CA ALA A 295 -0.49 1.50 -6.79
C ALA A 295 -1.56 2.53 -7.20
N ASN A 296 -1.18 3.59 -7.92
CA ASN A 296 -1.99 4.80 -8.11
C ASN A 296 -2.29 5.52 -6.79
N SER A 297 -1.30 5.56 -5.90
CA SER A 297 -1.38 6.22 -4.59
C SER A 297 -1.20 7.74 -4.68
N ASN A 298 -0.97 8.31 -5.87
CA ASN A 298 -1.07 9.75 -6.12
C ASN A 298 -2.39 10.13 -6.83
N GLU A 299 -3.22 9.12 -7.20
CA GLU A 299 -4.39 9.26 -8.07
C GLU A 299 -4.07 10.00 -9.40
N ALA A 300 -2.83 9.87 -9.87
CA ALA A 300 -2.31 10.67 -10.97
C ALA A 300 -2.33 9.92 -12.31
N PHE A 301 -2.64 8.62 -12.33
CA PHE A 301 -2.65 7.84 -13.57
C PHE A 301 -3.58 8.48 -14.59
N ALA A 302 -3.03 8.81 -15.76
CA ALA A 302 -3.79 9.35 -16.87
C ALA A 302 -3.22 8.88 -18.21
N LEU A 303 -4.09 8.52 -19.14
CA LEU A 303 -3.74 8.22 -20.53
C LEU A 303 -4.68 8.98 -21.45
N SER A 304 -4.14 9.77 -22.37
CA SER A 304 -4.94 10.30 -23.47
C SER A 304 -5.19 9.23 -24.52
N VAL A 305 -6.42 9.15 -25.03
CA VAL A 305 -6.77 8.29 -26.18
C VAL A 305 -6.83 9.04 -27.51
N ASP A 306 -6.47 10.33 -27.50
CA ASP A 306 -6.47 11.20 -28.68
C ASP A 306 -5.19 12.07 -28.70
N PRO A 307 -4.36 12.02 -29.77
CA PRO A 307 -3.16 12.84 -29.90
C PRO A 307 -3.39 14.35 -29.81
N GLU A 308 -4.62 14.83 -30.07
CA GLU A 308 -4.98 16.24 -29.97
C GLU A 308 -5.37 16.65 -28.53
N ILE A 309 -5.56 15.68 -27.63
CA ILE A 309 -5.94 15.91 -26.23
C ILE A 309 -4.73 15.68 -25.32
N GLY A 310 -4.30 16.74 -24.65
CA GLY A 310 -3.23 16.68 -23.65
C GLY A 310 -3.76 16.37 -22.25
N ILE A 311 -2.91 15.76 -21.41
CA ILE A 311 -3.20 15.61 -19.97
C ILE A 311 -3.00 16.98 -19.30
N LYS A 312 -4.07 17.47 -18.66
CA LYS A 312 -4.10 18.77 -17.99
C LYS A 312 -3.49 18.72 -16.59
N ASP A 313 -2.84 19.82 -16.20
CA ASP A 313 -2.27 20.03 -14.87
C ASP A 313 -3.10 21.04 -14.07
N PHE A 314 -4.07 20.52 -13.32
CA PHE A 314 -4.92 21.32 -12.42
C PHE A 314 -4.43 21.34 -10.97
N SER A 315 -3.16 20.97 -10.76
CA SER A 315 -2.62 20.79 -9.42
C SER A 315 -2.48 22.10 -8.65
N VAL A 316 -2.52 22.02 -7.32
CA VAL A 316 -2.21 23.15 -6.43
C VAL A 316 -1.25 22.68 -5.35
N ASN A 317 -0.03 23.23 -5.35
CA ASN A 317 0.94 22.99 -4.29
C ASN A 317 0.82 24.09 -3.25
N MET A 318 0.81 23.71 -1.98
CA MET A 318 0.71 24.66 -0.87
C MET A 318 1.71 24.34 0.22
N SER A 319 2.24 25.37 0.86
CA SER A 319 3.02 25.28 2.09
C SER A 319 2.54 26.30 3.11
N TYR A 320 2.50 25.90 4.38
CA TYR A 320 2.20 26.80 5.49
C TYR A 320 3.49 27.52 5.89
N GLU A 321 3.47 28.85 5.85
CA GLU A 321 4.64 29.72 6.05
C GLU A 321 4.61 30.41 7.43
N GLY A 322 3.77 29.92 8.34
CA GLY A 322 3.60 30.48 9.67
C GLY A 322 2.44 31.46 9.79
N LYS A 323 2.56 32.40 10.74
CA LYS A 323 1.45 33.25 11.17
C LYS A 323 1.83 34.72 11.20
N ARG A 324 0.83 35.59 11.07
CA ARG A 324 0.97 37.04 11.19
C ARG A 324 -0.14 37.61 12.06
N THR A 325 0.22 38.50 12.98
CA THR A 325 -0.74 39.34 13.71
C THR A 325 -0.61 40.77 13.22
N ASP A 326 -1.72 41.39 12.84
CA ASP A 326 -1.71 42.78 12.40
C ASP A 326 -1.73 43.79 13.56
N THR A 327 -1.64 45.09 13.25
CA THR A 327 -1.63 46.17 14.25
C THR A 327 -2.92 46.31 15.04
N TYR A 328 -4.00 45.62 14.64
CA TYR A 328 -5.29 45.56 15.31
C TYR A 328 -5.49 44.25 16.11
N GLY A 329 -4.47 43.38 16.17
CA GLY A 329 -4.53 42.10 16.87
C GLY A 329 -5.27 41.00 16.10
N ARG A 330 -5.54 41.18 14.80
CA ARG A 330 -6.15 40.15 13.95
C ARG A 330 -5.06 39.18 13.51
N ASN A 331 -5.39 37.89 13.58
CA ASN A 331 -4.43 36.79 13.37
C ASN A 331 -4.70 36.12 12.02
N TYR A 332 -3.62 35.81 11.31
CA TYR A 332 -3.63 35.23 9.98
C TYR A 332 -2.70 34.02 9.94
N ALA A 333 -3.09 32.97 9.23
CA ALA A 333 -2.22 31.92 8.72
C ALA A 333 -1.70 32.36 7.34
N ILE A 334 -0.41 32.17 7.10
CA ILE A 334 0.26 32.53 5.85
C ILE A 334 0.55 31.24 5.10
N ALA A 335 0.31 31.24 3.79
CA ALA A 335 0.66 30.11 2.95
C ALA A 335 1.15 30.56 1.59
N ASN A 336 2.17 29.87 1.09
CA ASN A 336 2.54 29.95 -0.32
C ASN A 336 1.66 28.98 -1.10
N VAL A 337 1.18 29.44 -2.25
CA VAL A 337 0.35 28.64 -3.16
C VAL A 337 0.93 28.75 -4.57
N GLU A 338 1.22 27.60 -5.17
CA GLU A 338 1.70 27.46 -6.55
C GLU A 338 0.64 26.74 -7.38
N LEU A 339 0.33 27.28 -8.56
CA LEU A 339 -0.72 26.76 -9.42
C LEU A 339 -0.14 25.93 -10.57
N GLY A 340 -0.79 24.80 -10.86
CA GLY A 340 -0.51 23.98 -12.03
C GLY A 340 -0.77 24.73 -13.34
N ALA A 341 -0.14 24.27 -14.42
CA ALA A 341 -0.07 25.00 -15.68
C ALA A 341 -1.44 25.28 -16.34
N ASP A 342 -2.45 24.45 -16.06
CA ASP A 342 -3.80 24.57 -16.62
C ASP A 342 -4.83 25.13 -15.61
N VAL A 343 -4.39 25.56 -14.42
CA VAL A 343 -5.25 26.23 -13.44
C VAL A 343 -5.48 27.70 -13.84
N GLU A 344 -6.74 28.07 -14.10
CA GLU A 344 -7.13 29.45 -14.39
C GLU A 344 -7.28 30.28 -13.11
N SER A 345 -7.81 29.66 -12.05
CA SER A 345 -7.89 30.26 -10.71
C SER A 345 -8.01 29.20 -9.63
N ALA A 346 -7.71 29.55 -8.38
CA ALA A 346 -7.97 28.68 -7.24
C ALA A 346 -8.66 29.45 -6.11
N GLN A 347 -9.64 28.82 -5.46
CA GLN A 347 -10.23 29.31 -4.21
C GLN A 347 -9.50 28.70 -3.04
N ILE A 348 -8.93 29.53 -2.17
CA ILE A 348 -8.15 29.12 -1.01
C ILE A 348 -8.91 29.49 0.27
N ALA A 349 -9.21 28.51 1.10
CA ALA A 349 -9.92 28.68 2.37
C ALA A 349 -9.13 28.09 3.52
N ILE A 350 -9.41 28.55 4.74
CA ILE A 350 -8.93 27.92 5.97
C ILE A 350 -10.10 27.37 6.76
N ILE A 351 -9.95 26.16 7.27
CA ILE A 351 -10.94 25.45 8.09
C ILE A 351 -10.28 24.95 9.38
N LYS A 352 -11.11 24.67 10.38
CA LYS A 352 -10.66 24.10 11.66
C LYS A 352 -10.74 22.58 11.61
N GLY A 353 -9.67 21.90 12.00
CA GLY A 353 -9.53 20.45 11.91
C GLY A 353 -9.18 19.98 10.50
N TYR A 354 -9.24 18.67 10.28
CA TYR A 354 -9.04 18.04 8.97
C TYR A 354 -10.21 18.33 8.01
N PRO A 355 -9.96 18.41 6.69
CA PRO A 355 -11.00 18.69 5.70
C PRO A 355 -12.03 17.57 5.55
N SER A 356 -13.27 17.97 5.32
CA SER A 356 -14.37 17.09 4.92
C SER A 356 -15.02 17.54 3.60
N ASN A 357 -15.84 16.68 2.99
CA ASN A 357 -16.60 17.02 1.79
C ASN A 357 -17.62 18.11 2.04
N ASP A 358 -18.16 18.16 3.25
CA ASP A 358 -19.08 19.22 3.66
C ASP A 358 -18.35 20.57 3.66
N ASP A 359 -17.08 20.61 4.11
CA ASP A 359 -16.25 21.82 4.03
C ASP A 359 -15.99 22.24 2.59
N VAL A 360 -15.63 21.29 1.71
CA VAL A 360 -15.43 21.58 0.27
C VAL A 360 -16.71 22.09 -0.38
N THR A 361 -17.85 21.47 -0.09
CA THR A 361 -19.17 21.90 -0.58
C THR A 361 -19.48 23.33 -0.12
N LYS A 362 -19.20 23.65 1.15
CA LYS A 362 -19.38 25.00 1.70
C LYS A 362 -18.43 26.02 1.08
N ILE A 363 -17.20 25.63 0.73
CA ILE A 363 -16.27 26.50 -0.01
C ILE A 363 -16.84 26.80 -1.41
N LEU A 364 -17.26 25.76 -2.15
CA LEU A 364 -17.86 25.88 -3.47
C LEU A 364 -19.12 26.76 -3.48
N ASN A 365 -19.98 26.61 -2.46
CA ASN A 365 -21.20 27.41 -2.30
C ASN A 365 -20.95 28.82 -1.73
N GLY A 366 -19.71 29.17 -1.35
CA GLY A 366 -19.36 30.45 -0.74
C GLY A 366 -19.84 30.64 0.70
N GLU A 367 -20.19 29.55 1.40
CA GLU A 367 -20.56 29.55 2.82
C GLU A 367 -19.32 29.65 3.73
N ILE A 368 -18.20 29.04 3.33
CA ILE A 368 -16.88 29.25 3.95
C ILE A 368 -16.15 30.34 3.15
N PRO A 369 -15.72 31.45 3.80
CA PRO A 369 -14.96 32.49 3.13
C PRO A 369 -13.67 31.94 2.51
N SER A 370 -13.42 32.31 1.25
CA SER A 370 -12.23 31.93 0.51
C SER A 370 -11.63 33.13 -0.24
N THR A 371 -10.34 33.03 -0.54
CA THR A 371 -9.59 33.98 -1.36
C THR A 371 -9.35 33.37 -2.73
N THR A 372 -9.70 34.08 -3.80
CA THR A 372 -9.39 33.63 -5.17
C THR A 372 -8.03 34.15 -5.63
N ILE A 373 -7.16 33.25 -6.07
CA ILE A 373 -5.89 33.57 -6.73
C ILE A 373 -5.91 33.14 -8.20
N ARG A 374 -5.05 33.74 -9.03
CA ARG A 374 -4.93 33.48 -10.49
C ARG A 374 -3.49 33.28 -10.97
N SER A 375 -2.57 33.24 -10.02
CA SER A 375 -1.14 33.04 -10.22
C SER A 375 -0.54 32.66 -8.88
N ASP A 376 0.67 32.12 -8.89
CA ASP A 376 1.44 31.83 -7.67
C ASP A 376 1.44 33.04 -6.74
N SER A 377 1.16 32.83 -5.47
CA SER A 377 0.95 33.90 -4.50
C SER A 377 1.14 33.41 -3.06
N GLU A 378 1.61 34.32 -2.21
CA GLU A 378 1.45 34.20 -0.76
C GLU A 378 0.03 34.68 -0.40
N VAL A 379 -0.72 33.86 0.34
CA VAL A 379 -2.08 34.16 0.80
C VAL A 379 -2.12 34.33 2.31
N GLU A 380 -2.90 35.32 2.76
CA GLU A 380 -3.17 35.56 4.18
C GLU A 380 -4.60 35.14 4.52
N LEU A 381 -4.73 34.14 5.38
CA LEU A 381 -6.01 33.53 5.73
C LEU A 381 -6.34 33.85 7.18
N ALA A 382 -7.43 34.58 7.40
CA ALA A 382 -7.83 34.98 8.75
C ALA A 382 -8.09 33.74 9.62
N CYS A 383 -7.38 33.63 10.75
CA CYS A 383 -7.46 32.48 11.64
C CYS A 383 -7.56 32.95 13.10
N ALA A 384 -8.73 32.74 13.71
CA ALA A 384 -9.04 33.28 15.04
C ALA A 384 -9.04 32.22 16.15
N THR A 385 -8.74 30.96 15.84
CA THR A 385 -8.78 29.86 16.80
C THR A 385 -7.47 29.11 16.89
N THR A 386 -7.06 28.72 18.09
CA THR A 386 -5.94 27.82 18.31
C THR A 386 -6.35 26.37 18.03
N GLY A 387 -5.41 25.54 17.57
CA GLY A 387 -5.57 24.12 17.34
C GLY A 387 -5.22 23.70 15.91
N LEU A 388 -5.61 22.47 15.55
CA LEU A 388 -5.46 21.94 14.19
C LEU A 388 -6.34 22.72 13.21
N HIS A 389 -5.76 23.11 12.09
CA HIS A 389 -6.43 23.75 10.95
C HIS A 389 -5.95 23.12 9.65
N SER A 390 -6.72 23.33 8.59
CA SER A 390 -6.31 23.00 7.24
C SER A 390 -6.56 24.16 6.30
N ILE A 391 -5.62 24.37 5.37
CA ILE A 391 -5.86 25.18 4.19
C ILE A 391 -6.38 24.26 3.11
N VAL A 392 -7.45 24.66 2.43
CA VAL A 392 -8.07 23.92 1.33
C VAL A 392 -8.05 24.80 0.09
N ALA A 393 -7.53 24.26 -1.01
CA ALA A 393 -7.56 24.88 -2.32
C ALA A 393 -8.50 24.10 -3.24
N VAL A 394 -9.37 24.82 -3.94
CA VAL A 394 -10.17 24.28 -5.04
C VAL A 394 -9.67 24.92 -6.33
N SER A 395 -9.09 24.14 -7.24
CA SER A 395 -8.63 24.63 -8.54
C SER A 395 -9.79 24.73 -9.53
N TYR A 396 -9.72 25.71 -10.42
CA TYR A 396 -10.66 25.93 -11.50
C TYR A 396 -9.89 26.03 -12.81
N GLY A 397 -10.40 25.37 -13.85
CA GLY A 397 -9.82 25.37 -15.18
C GLY A 397 -10.81 24.85 -16.21
N MET A 398 -10.42 24.81 -17.48
CA MET A 398 -11.24 24.30 -18.57
C MET A 398 -10.77 22.90 -19.00
N SER A 399 -11.68 21.92 -19.05
CA SER A 399 -11.44 20.68 -19.79
C SER A 399 -11.67 20.90 -21.29
N SER A 400 -11.26 19.93 -22.11
CA SER A 400 -11.35 20.01 -23.57
C SER A 400 -12.79 20.17 -24.09
N SER A 401 -13.80 19.76 -23.31
CA SER A 401 -15.22 19.80 -23.68
C SER A 401 -15.97 21.01 -23.13
N GLU A 402 -15.35 21.80 -22.25
CA GLU A 402 -16.01 22.89 -21.52
C GLU A 402 -15.88 24.24 -22.24
N THR A 403 -16.89 25.10 -22.03
CA THR A 403 -16.91 26.47 -22.56
C THR A 403 -16.59 27.54 -21.50
N GLU A 404 -16.50 27.14 -20.23
CA GLU A 404 -16.16 28.00 -19.10
C GLU A 404 -15.43 27.19 -18.03
N ALA A 405 -14.60 27.85 -17.20
CA ALA A 405 -13.85 27.17 -16.16
C ALA A 405 -14.76 26.64 -15.05
N THR A 406 -14.56 25.38 -14.68
CA THR A 406 -15.27 24.69 -13.59
C THR A 406 -14.27 24.21 -12.54
N ALA A 407 -14.76 23.85 -11.36
CA ALA A 407 -13.92 23.27 -10.31
C ALA A 407 -13.34 21.91 -10.79
N LYS A 408 -12.05 21.70 -10.56
CA LYS A 408 -11.31 20.52 -11.05
C LYS A 408 -10.84 19.63 -9.93
N GLU A 409 -9.91 20.13 -9.13
CA GLU A 409 -9.23 19.35 -8.10
C GLU A 409 -9.24 20.09 -6.77
N VAL A 410 -9.17 19.33 -5.69
CA VAL A 410 -9.10 19.86 -4.32
C VAL A 410 -7.81 19.41 -3.67
N TYR A 411 -7.09 20.36 -3.10
CA TYR A 411 -5.85 20.15 -2.37
C TYR A 411 -6.00 20.67 -0.95
N SER A 412 -5.30 20.08 0.01
CA SER A 412 -5.27 20.62 1.37
C SER A 412 -3.90 20.47 2.01
N ILE A 413 -3.60 21.29 3.02
CA ILE A 413 -2.50 21.04 3.95
C ILE A 413 -3.01 21.27 5.36
N SER A 414 -2.59 20.42 6.30
CA SER A 414 -3.02 20.51 7.69
C SER A 414 -1.84 20.93 8.58
N PHE A 415 -2.10 21.82 9.53
CA PHE A 415 -1.09 22.38 10.42
C PHE A 415 -1.72 22.78 11.76
N ARG A 416 -0.89 22.88 12.80
CA ARG A 416 -1.32 23.46 14.07
C ARG A 416 -1.11 24.96 14.06
N TYR A 417 -2.14 25.68 14.48
CA TYR A 417 -2.16 27.13 14.56
C TYR A 417 -2.37 27.56 16.00
N ALA A 418 -1.60 28.54 16.48
CA ALA A 418 -1.79 29.15 17.80
C ALA A 418 -2.03 30.64 17.66
N VAL A 419 -3.17 31.10 18.16
CA VAL A 419 -3.57 32.51 18.16
C VAL A 419 -2.70 33.29 19.14
N GLY A 420 -2.25 34.47 18.72
CA GLY A 420 -1.38 35.34 19.53
C GLY A 420 0.11 35.02 19.35
N GLU A 421 0.93 35.61 20.22
CA GLU A 421 2.39 35.44 20.17
C GLU A 421 2.77 33.97 20.37
N SER A 422 3.78 33.51 19.62
CA SER A 422 4.34 32.18 19.82
C SER A 422 4.89 32.04 21.24
N ILE A 423 4.66 30.89 21.85
CA ILE A 423 5.15 30.61 23.20
C ILE A 423 6.68 30.62 23.16
N PRO A 424 7.37 31.47 23.93
CA PRO A 424 8.82 31.53 23.88
C PRO A 424 9.43 30.23 24.41
N VAL A 425 10.56 29.83 23.85
CA VAL A 425 11.32 28.64 24.27
C VAL A 425 11.55 28.55 25.79
N SER A 426 11.71 29.70 26.45
CA SER A 426 11.89 29.79 27.91
C SER A 426 10.69 29.28 28.72
N TYR A 427 9.50 29.20 28.12
CA TYR A 427 8.30 28.72 28.79
C TYR A 427 8.37 27.21 29.05
N TYR A 428 9.01 26.46 28.15
CA TYR A 428 9.25 25.03 28.27
C TYR A 428 10.30 24.68 29.33
N VAL A 429 11.23 25.59 29.61
CA VAL A 429 12.33 25.37 30.57
C VAL A 429 11.79 25.27 32.00
N GLY A 430 12.21 24.22 32.71
CA GLY A 430 11.82 23.96 34.09
C GLY A 430 11.51 22.50 34.37
N ASP A 431 10.93 22.25 35.55
CA ASP A 431 10.55 20.92 36.00
C ASP A 431 9.10 20.60 35.61
N TRP A 432 8.87 19.36 35.17
CA TRP A 432 7.61 18.83 34.67
C TRP A 432 7.32 17.47 35.28
N ILE A 433 6.06 17.25 35.65
CA ILE A 433 5.52 16.00 36.12
C ILE A 433 5.07 15.21 34.89
N VAL A 434 5.61 13.99 34.75
CA VAL A 434 5.28 13.08 33.66
C VAL A 434 4.78 11.77 34.25
N SER A 435 3.52 11.43 33.96
CA SER A 435 2.92 10.18 34.40
C SER A 435 3.16 9.07 33.37
N GLY A 436 3.26 7.83 33.85
CA GLY A 436 3.53 6.71 32.98
C GLY A 436 3.37 5.35 33.64
N ILE A 437 3.86 4.34 32.95
CA ILE A 437 3.90 2.94 33.38
C ILE A 437 5.33 2.45 33.25
N GLN A 438 5.83 1.79 34.29
CA GLN A 438 7.07 1.04 34.28
C GLN A 438 6.77 -0.44 34.04
N TYR A 439 7.56 -1.06 33.15
CA TYR A 439 7.56 -2.48 32.86
C TYR A 439 8.71 -3.13 33.64
N GLY A 440 8.44 -4.24 34.33
CA GLY A 440 9.43 -4.91 35.15
C GLY A 440 9.04 -6.35 35.48
N VAL A 441 9.76 -6.97 36.40
CA VAL A 441 9.45 -8.32 36.90
C VAL A 441 9.27 -8.33 38.41
N ASP A 442 8.41 -9.21 38.90
CA ASP A 442 8.28 -9.47 40.33
C ASP A 442 9.41 -10.38 40.86
N GLU A 443 9.39 -10.67 42.16
CA GLU A 443 10.35 -11.56 42.84
C GLU A 443 10.44 -12.98 42.26
N ASN A 444 9.44 -13.40 41.46
CA ASN A 444 9.39 -14.70 40.79
C ASN A 444 9.72 -14.59 39.29
N ASN A 445 10.28 -13.46 38.85
CA ASN A 445 10.64 -13.17 37.47
C ASN A 445 9.43 -13.14 36.51
N LYS A 446 8.22 -12.88 37.02
CA LYS A 446 7.01 -12.75 36.21
C LYS A 446 6.85 -11.30 35.73
N PRO A 447 6.47 -11.05 34.47
CA PRO A 447 6.21 -9.70 33.96
C PRO A 447 5.12 -8.98 34.79
N VAL A 448 5.43 -7.76 35.26
CA VAL A 448 4.52 -6.86 35.97
C VAL A 448 4.65 -5.43 35.46
N THR A 449 3.57 -4.65 35.57
CA THR A 449 3.57 -3.21 35.29
C THR A 449 3.20 -2.42 36.54
N ALA A 450 3.77 -1.24 36.70
CA ALA A 450 3.48 -0.34 37.81
C ALA A 450 3.33 1.11 37.34
N PRO A 451 2.34 1.88 37.84
CA PRO A 451 2.25 3.30 37.54
C PRO A 451 3.44 4.05 38.13
N VAL A 452 3.98 4.99 37.36
CA VAL A 452 5.10 5.85 37.76
C VAL A 452 4.77 7.31 37.56
N THR A 453 5.44 8.17 38.33
CA THR A 453 5.38 9.62 38.17
C THR A 453 6.79 10.16 38.27
N MET A 454 7.26 10.72 37.16
CA MET A 454 8.62 11.21 36.99
C MET A 454 8.64 12.73 37.06
N LEU A 455 9.76 13.26 37.55
CA LEU A 455 10.07 14.68 37.48
C LEU A 455 11.09 14.87 36.37
N ALA A 456 10.63 15.29 35.20
CA ALA A 456 11.46 15.60 34.05
C ALA A 456 11.91 17.07 34.11
N THR A 457 13.19 17.34 33.86
CA THR A 457 13.72 18.71 33.79
C THR A 457 14.04 19.04 32.34
N ILE A 458 13.38 20.07 31.81
CA ILE A 458 13.65 20.61 30.47
C ILE A 458 14.65 21.75 30.59
N THR A 459 15.73 21.69 29.81
CA THR A 459 16.79 22.70 29.74
C THR A 459 16.99 23.21 28.32
N ASP A 460 17.18 24.52 28.15
CA ASP A 460 17.53 25.10 26.86
C ASP A 460 19.01 24.84 26.54
N LYS A 461 19.27 24.15 25.43
CA LYS A 461 20.62 23.84 24.94
C LYS A 461 21.09 24.85 23.88
N GLY A 462 20.24 25.83 23.52
CA GLY A 462 20.47 26.78 22.45
C GLY A 462 20.11 26.22 21.06
N ASN A 463 20.07 27.11 20.07
CA ASN A 463 19.79 26.79 18.66
C ASN A 463 18.48 26.00 18.44
N GLY A 464 17.45 26.27 19.24
CA GLY A 464 16.16 25.60 19.12
C GLY A 464 16.17 24.14 19.63
N VAL A 465 17.13 23.74 20.46
CA VAL A 465 17.17 22.40 21.06
C VAL A 465 16.92 22.49 22.56
N LEU A 466 15.95 21.72 23.04
CA LEU A 466 15.68 21.52 24.46
C LEU A 466 16.09 20.10 24.86
N GLY A 467 16.84 19.94 25.95
CA GLY A 467 17.15 18.63 26.53
C GLY A 467 16.23 18.33 27.70
N VAL A 468 15.70 17.11 27.75
CA VAL A 468 14.79 16.63 28.79
C VAL A 468 15.43 15.46 29.53
N SER A 469 15.75 15.63 30.80
CA SER A 469 16.35 14.59 31.66
C SER A 469 15.38 14.17 32.77
N GLY A 470 15.60 12.99 33.36
CA GLY A 470 14.77 12.47 34.45
C GLY A 470 13.63 11.56 34.00
N LEU A 471 13.63 11.11 32.75
CA LEU A 471 12.66 10.19 32.16
C LEU A 471 13.14 8.74 32.14
N ALA A 472 14.43 8.42 32.26
CA ALA A 472 14.93 7.05 32.35
C ALA A 472 16.18 6.94 33.23
N PRO A 473 16.07 7.17 34.55
CA PRO A 473 17.20 7.05 35.46
C PRO A 473 17.51 5.57 35.79
N PHE A 474 17.89 4.78 34.78
CA PHE A 474 18.24 3.35 34.90
C PHE A 474 19.35 3.13 35.95
N THR A 475 20.32 4.03 35.97
CA THR A 475 21.35 4.13 37.01
C THR A 475 21.50 5.58 37.46
N GLN A 476 22.17 5.81 38.59
CA GLN A 476 22.43 7.18 39.08
C GLN A 476 23.32 8.00 38.13
N THR A 477 23.99 7.35 37.18
CA THR A 477 24.98 7.96 36.27
C THR A 477 24.60 7.85 34.79
N TYR A 478 23.49 7.20 34.47
CA TYR A 478 23.04 7.07 33.09
C TYR A 478 22.50 8.41 32.58
N ASN A 479 22.90 8.79 31.38
CA ASN A 479 22.41 9.99 30.73
C ASN A 479 21.14 9.66 29.94
N ASP A 480 19.99 10.04 30.49
CA ASP A 480 18.67 9.79 29.92
C ASP A 480 18.10 10.95 29.11
N GLU A 481 18.95 11.91 28.75
CA GLU A 481 18.53 13.13 28.07
C GLU A 481 17.98 12.85 26.67
N ILE A 482 16.67 13.00 26.51
CA ILE A 482 16.02 13.10 25.19
C ILE A 482 16.03 14.55 24.72
N LYS A 483 15.87 14.76 23.42
CA LYS A 483 15.83 16.08 22.77
C LYS A 483 14.42 16.40 22.29
N LEU A 484 14.03 17.65 22.46
CA LEU A 484 12.93 18.28 21.76
C LEU A 484 13.48 19.40 20.85
N VAL A 485 12.90 19.56 19.67
CA VAL A 485 13.25 20.63 18.73
C VAL A 485 12.20 21.74 18.80
N TYR A 486 12.59 22.93 19.20
CA TYR A 486 11.71 24.11 19.24
C TYR A 486 11.62 24.76 17.87
N GLU A 487 10.40 24.93 17.38
CA GLU A 487 10.09 25.58 16.12
C GLU A 487 9.72 27.04 16.38
N THR A 488 10.55 27.97 15.89
CA THR A 488 10.41 29.40 16.23
C THR A 488 9.15 30.03 15.64
N GLU A 489 8.71 29.55 14.47
CA GLU A 489 7.55 30.10 13.75
C GLU A 489 6.24 29.77 14.47
N THR A 490 6.08 28.53 14.94
CA THR A 490 4.86 28.08 15.62
C THR A 490 4.92 28.27 17.14
N GLY A 491 6.13 28.22 17.72
CA GLY A 491 6.36 28.15 19.16
C GLY A 491 6.22 26.75 19.75
N ASN A 492 6.03 25.72 18.91
CA ASN A 492 5.87 24.34 19.33
C ASN A 492 7.22 23.66 19.56
N VAL A 493 7.19 22.48 20.20
CA VAL A 493 8.34 21.59 20.32
C VAL A 493 8.07 20.26 19.63
N ILE A 494 9.05 19.66 18.99
CA ILE A 494 8.91 18.38 18.28
C ILE A 494 9.67 17.30 19.04
N LEU A 495 8.99 16.22 19.37
CA LEU A 495 9.55 14.98 19.90
C LEU A 495 9.66 13.97 18.75
N ALA A 496 10.87 13.82 18.23
CA ALA A 496 11.17 12.82 17.20
C ALA A 496 11.70 11.52 17.83
N PRO A 497 11.54 10.38 17.14
CA PRO A 497 12.21 9.13 17.47
C PRO A 497 13.71 9.34 17.61
N GLN A 498 14.30 8.79 18.67
CA GLN A 498 15.73 8.99 18.93
C GLN A 498 16.36 7.84 19.70
N GLN A 499 17.63 7.60 19.42
CA GLN A 499 18.47 6.69 20.19
C GLN A 499 19.13 7.47 21.34
N LEU A 500 18.97 6.94 22.55
CA LEU A 500 19.67 7.39 23.75
C LEU A 500 21.03 6.69 23.85
N PRO A 501 21.97 7.17 24.68
CA PRO A 501 23.23 6.47 24.92
C PRO A 501 22.99 5.00 25.27
N ASP A 502 23.76 4.10 24.67
CA ASP A 502 23.63 2.67 24.97
C ASP A 502 23.92 2.42 26.47
N LEU A 503 23.22 1.45 27.03
CA LEU A 503 23.44 1.00 28.40
C LEU A 503 24.11 -0.37 28.35
N GLU A 504 25.42 -0.39 28.60
CA GLU A 504 26.26 -1.57 28.33
C GLU A 504 26.18 -1.95 26.84
N ASP A 505 25.78 -3.18 26.51
CA ASP A 505 25.63 -3.66 25.13
C ASP A 505 24.18 -3.53 24.60
N MET A 506 23.32 -2.81 25.33
CA MET A 506 21.89 -2.66 25.01
C MET A 506 21.59 -1.28 24.40
N SER A 507 20.98 -1.28 23.22
CA SER A 507 20.52 -0.04 22.58
C SER A 507 19.23 0.46 23.21
N ILE A 508 19.20 1.74 23.55
CA ILE A 508 18.05 2.39 24.18
C ILE A 508 17.40 3.33 23.17
N LEU A 509 16.11 3.12 22.91
CA LEU A 509 15.31 3.91 21.98
C LEU A 509 14.22 4.66 22.73
N ALA A 510 13.93 5.88 22.31
CA ALA A 510 12.84 6.69 22.80
C ALA A 510 11.92 7.01 21.62
N LEU A 511 10.76 6.34 21.56
CA LEU A 511 9.92 6.25 20.37
C LEU A 511 8.46 6.62 20.68
N PRO A 512 7.74 7.29 19.77
CA PRO A 512 6.28 7.34 19.80
C PRO A 512 5.69 5.93 19.74
N SER A 513 4.55 5.76 20.39
CA SER A 513 3.93 4.46 20.57
C SER A 513 2.42 4.52 20.69
N ASN A 514 1.76 3.43 20.33
CA ASN A 514 0.33 3.23 20.52
C ASN A 514 0.13 2.10 21.52
N SER A 515 -0.30 2.45 22.74
CA SER A 515 -0.49 1.47 23.82
C SER A 515 -1.64 0.50 23.57
N SER A 516 -2.62 0.87 22.75
CA SER A 516 -3.77 0.02 22.42
C SER A 516 -3.40 -1.10 21.45
N THR A 517 -2.48 -0.83 20.53
CA THR A 517 -2.06 -1.79 19.49
C THR A 517 -0.71 -2.45 19.78
N GLY A 518 0.10 -1.84 20.65
CA GLY A 518 1.48 -2.26 20.96
C GLY A 518 2.50 -1.83 19.91
N TYR A 519 2.15 -0.96 18.97
CA TYR A 519 3.08 -0.51 17.93
C TYR A 519 3.96 0.66 18.38
N VAL A 520 5.17 0.71 17.83
CA VAL A 520 6.13 1.82 17.95
C VAL A 520 6.65 2.22 16.58
N THR A 521 7.10 3.47 16.43
CA THR A 521 7.61 4.01 15.16
C THR A 521 8.98 4.65 15.33
N GLN A 522 9.81 4.52 14.29
CA GLN A 522 11.09 5.23 14.17
C GLN A 522 11.04 6.39 13.17
N GLN A 523 9.89 6.64 12.55
CA GLN A 523 9.75 7.62 11.46
C GLN A 523 8.87 8.81 11.84
N GLU A 524 7.81 8.56 12.60
CA GLU A 524 6.76 9.54 12.86
C GLU A 524 7.06 10.38 14.11
N THR A 525 6.51 11.59 14.20
CA THR A 525 6.88 12.56 15.23
C THR A 525 5.69 13.05 16.04
N LEU A 526 5.96 13.60 17.23
CA LEU A 526 4.95 14.16 18.12
C LEU A 526 5.19 15.66 18.32
N TRP A 527 4.17 16.49 18.14
CA TRP A 527 4.22 17.94 18.33
C TRP A 527 3.68 18.32 19.70
N GLY A 528 4.53 18.96 20.50
CA GLY A 528 4.27 19.44 21.85
C GLY A 528 3.87 20.92 21.89
N GLU A 529 2.73 21.20 22.50
CA GLU A 529 2.21 22.55 22.73
C GLU A 529 2.08 22.77 24.24
N ALA A 530 2.73 23.82 24.75
CA ALA A 530 2.50 24.27 26.12
C ALA A 530 1.28 25.20 26.16
N ASN A 531 0.60 25.31 27.31
CA ASN A 531 -0.47 26.29 27.50
C ASN A 531 -0.24 27.16 28.73
N GLU A 532 -1.06 28.22 28.87
CA GLU A 532 -0.98 29.18 29.98
C GLU A 532 -1.25 28.57 31.36
N TYR A 533 -1.86 27.38 31.42
CA TYR A 533 -2.17 26.65 32.65
C TYR A 533 -1.00 25.79 33.13
N GLY A 534 0.12 25.79 32.41
CA GLY A 534 1.30 24.99 32.75
C GLY A 534 1.16 23.53 32.31
N GLU A 535 0.39 23.25 31.26
CA GLU A 535 0.32 21.92 30.66
C GLU A 535 1.15 21.90 29.38
N LEU A 536 1.80 20.77 29.09
CA LEU A 536 2.48 20.49 27.83
C LEU A 536 1.90 19.20 27.26
N SER A 537 1.18 19.32 26.15
CA SER A 537 0.53 18.20 25.48
C SER A 537 1.20 17.91 24.15
N PHE A 538 1.48 16.64 23.90
CA PHE A 538 1.99 16.14 22.64
C PHE A 538 0.87 15.53 21.79
N PHE A 539 0.97 15.73 20.49
CA PHE A 539 -0.01 15.28 19.51
C PHE A 539 0.68 14.68 18.30
N ASN A 540 -0.01 13.79 17.58
CA ASN A 540 0.46 13.31 16.27
C ASN A 540 0.73 14.49 15.33
N ALA A 541 1.88 14.46 14.67
CA ALA A 541 2.16 15.37 13.57
C ALA A 541 1.14 15.11 12.44
N PRO A 542 0.68 16.14 11.71
CA PRO A 542 -0.29 15.96 10.62
C PRO A 542 0.13 14.94 9.56
N GLU A 543 1.44 14.76 9.36
CA GLU A 543 2.06 13.84 8.41
C GLU A 543 2.19 12.39 8.91
N ASN A 544 1.83 12.10 10.16
CA ASN A 544 1.88 10.75 10.72
C ASN A 544 0.85 9.83 10.04
N GLU A 545 1.24 8.60 9.71
CA GLU A 545 0.35 7.56 9.19
C GLU A 545 -0.31 6.76 10.32
N GLY A 546 0.37 6.64 11.47
CA GLY A 546 -0.12 5.97 12.67
C GLY A 546 -0.68 6.93 13.71
N ASP A 547 -1.56 6.40 14.57
CA ASP A 547 -1.99 7.12 15.78
C ASP A 547 -1.08 6.76 16.95
N TRP A 548 -0.30 7.71 17.46
CA TRP A 548 0.57 7.52 18.63
C TRP A 548 -0.04 8.21 19.85
N THR A 549 -0.36 7.38 20.84
CA THR A 549 -1.08 7.80 22.05
C THR A 549 -0.14 8.03 23.23
N ASP A 550 1.10 7.54 23.14
CA ASP A 550 2.07 7.47 24.22
C ASP A 550 3.51 7.61 23.68
N PHE A 551 4.47 7.79 24.58
CA PHE A 551 5.90 7.78 24.27
C PHE A 551 6.63 6.74 25.11
N MET A 552 7.40 5.85 24.48
CA MET A 552 8.07 4.74 25.15
C MET A 552 9.59 4.85 25.13
N ILE A 553 10.21 4.47 26.25
CA ILE A 553 11.64 4.15 26.34
C ILE A 553 11.79 2.63 26.33
N ILE A 554 12.56 2.15 25.37
CA ILE A 554 12.60 0.75 24.94
C ILE A 554 14.05 0.28 24.87
N VAL A 555 14.28 -0.98 25.23
CA VAL A 555 15.54 -1.67 24.99
C VAL A 555 15.42 -2.48 23.71
N ALA A 556 16.26 -2.18 22.72
CA ALA A 556 16.39 -2.96 21.50
C ALA A 556 17.52 -3.98 21.64
N THR A 557 17.22 -5.24 21.33
CA THR A 557 18.21 -6.33 21.26
C THR A 557 18.02 -7.13 19.97
N GLU A 558 18.95 -8.01 19.64
CA GLU A 558 18.81 -8.95 18.51
C GLU A 558 17.56 -9.85 18.61
N GLN A 559 16.99 -9.99 19.81
CA GLN A 559 15.82 -10.83 20.07
C GLN A 559 14.49 -10.06 19.98
N GLY A 560 14.52 -8.74 19.80
CA GLY A 560 13.34 -7.89 19.66
C GLY A 560 13.34 -6.67 20.59
N LEU A 561 12.24 -5.91 20.56
CA LEU A 561 12.05 -4.66 21.29
C LEU A 561 11.35 -4.89 22.63
N SER A 562 11.95 -4.47 23.75
CA SER A 562 11.37 -4.63 25.08
C SER A 562 11.07 -3.28 25.75
N PRO A 563 9.79 -2.94 26.01
CA PRO A 563 9.42 -1.68 26.65
C PRO A 563 9.93 -1.64 28.10
N GLN A 564 10.45 -0.49 28.53
CA GLN A 564 10.87 -0.25 29.92
C GLN A 564 9.96 0.76 30.61
N LEU A 565 9.69 1.88 29.93
CA LEU A 565 8.88 2.98 30.44
C LEU A 565 7.96 3.46 29.32
N MET A 566 6.72 3.75 29.66
CA MET A 566 5.74 4.35 28.77
C MET A 566 5.16 5.59 29.44
N TYR A 567 5.16 6.71 28.75
CA TYR A 567 4.74 7.99 29.26
C TYR A 567 3.52 8.52 28.53
N SER A 568 2.63 9.15 29.30
CA SER A 568 1.52 9.90 28.73
C SER A 568 2.04 11.11 27.97
N LEU A 569 1.33 11.48 26.91
CA LEU A 569 1.60 12.67 26.12
C LEU A 569 1.18 13.99 26.80
N ASN A 570 0.71 13.97 28.04
CA ASN A 570 0.30 15.17 28.78
C ASN A 570 1.17 15.37 30.01
N TRP A 571 1.95 16.45 30.02
CA TRP A 571 2.91 16.78 31.07
C TRP A 571 2.42 18.01 31.82
N GLN A 572 2.68 18.04 33.13
CA GLN A 572 2.19 19.11 34.00
C GLN A 572 3.36 19.84 34.61
N ARG A 573 3.36 21.17 34.59
CA ARG A 573 4.45 21.97 35.13
C ARG A 573 4.52 21.75 36.64
N TYR A 574 5.72 21.42 37.13
CA TYR A 574 5.94 21.29 38.56
C TYR A 574 6.06 22.68 39.19
N VAL A 575 5.10 23.03 40.05
CA VAL A 575 5.17 24.22 40.88
C VAL A 575 5.43 23.76 42.32
N PRO A 576 6.57 24.12 42.93
CA PRO A 576 6.83 23.76 44.32
C PRO A 576 5.80 24.45 45.23
N GLU A 577 4.88 23.70 45.84
CA GLU A 577 4.10 24.24 46.94
C GLU A 577 5.03 24.54 48.11
N THR A 578 4.78 25.64 48.83
CA THR A 578 5.56 26.02 50.00
C THR A 578 5.36 24.99 51.11
N GLY A 579 6.17 23.92 51.12
CA GLY A 579 6.13 22.84 52.10
C GLY A 579 5.56 21.48 51.62
N GLY A 580 5.21 21.31 50.35
CA GLY A 580 4.79 20.02 49.79
C GLY A 580 5.98 19.07 49.57
N GLN A 581 5.87 17.80 49.96
CA GLN A 581 6.90 16.78 49.64
C GLN A 581 6.92 16.50 48.13
N ARG A 582 8.13 16.37 47.57
CA ARG A 582 8.37 15.86 46.21
C ARG A 582 7.72 14.47 46.06
N VAL A 583 6.60 14.35 45.35
CA VAL A 583 6.01 13.04 45.04
C VAL A 583 6.66 12.53 43.74
N VAL A 584 7.82 11.88 43.90
CA VAL A 584 8.38 10.98 42.88
C VAL A 584 8.04 9.57 43.34
N THR A 585 7.04 8.95 42.73
CA THR A 585 6.71 7.54 42.96
C THR A 585 7.45 6.69 41.95
N ARG A 586 8.53 6.05 42.42
CA ARG A 586 9.32 5.07 41.67
C ARG A 586 9.45 3.79 42.50
N SER A 587 9.51 2.63 41.84
CA SER A 587 10.09 1.43 42.45
C SER A 587 11.59 1.64 42.70
N THR A 588 12.07 1.37 43.91
CA THR A 588 13.50 1.46 44.29
C THR A 588 14.37 0.36 43.67
N GLU A 589 13.77 -0.55 42.88
CA GLU A 589 14.48 -1.60 42.16
C GLU A 589 14.42 -1.29 40.65
N THR A 590 15.52 -0.82 40.06
CA THR A 590 15.66 -0.74 38.59
C THR A 590 15.93 -2.15 38.07
N SER A 591 14.88 -2.88 37.69
CA SER A 591 15.04 -4.09 36.88
C SER A 591 14.76 -3.73 35.42
N LEU A 592 15.81 -3.67 34.60
CA LEU A 592 15.65 -3.78 33.16
C LEU A 592 15.08 -5.17 32.88
N SER A 593 13.98 -5.25 32.13
CA SER A 593 13.37 -6.53 31.79
C SER A 593 13.23 -6.69 30.29
N LEU A 594 13.75 -7.80 29.77
CA LEU A 594 13.57 -8.23 28.38
C LEU A 594 12.35 -9.14 28.21
N SER A 595 11.60 -9.42 29.28
CA SER A 595 10.47 -10.36 29.25
C SER A 595 9.24 -9.86 28.48
N PHE A 596 9.24 -8.60 28.04
CA PHE A 596 8.12 -7.96 27.35
C PHE A 596 8.30 -7.84 25.83
N GLN A 597 9.27 -8.56 25.24
CA GLN A 597 9.56 -8.46 23.79
C GLN A 597 8.35 -8.69 22.86
N ASN A 598 7.36 -9.50 23.28
CA ASN A 598 6.17 -9.78 22.48
C ASN A 598 5.09 -8.67 22.54
N TYR A 599 5.24 -7.68 23.42
CA TYR A 599 4.25 -6.60 23.59
C TYR A 599 4.46 -5.44 22.65
N VAL A 600 5.67 -5.29 22.11
CA VAL A 600 6.02 -4.21 21.20
C VAL A 600 6.22 -4.76 19.81
N LYS A 601 5.55 -4.14 18.84
CA LYS A 601 5.74 -4.40 17.42
C LYS A 601 6.30 -3.16 16.78
N GLU A 602 7.31 -3.34 15.94
CA GLU A 602 7.77 -2.25 15.10
C GLU A 602 6.74 -2.01 14.00
N PHE A 603 6.23 -0.79 13.94
CA PHE A 603 5.47 -0.34 12.80
C PHE A 603 6.46 -0.06 11.67
N MET A 604 6.47 -0.95 10.68
CA MET A 604 7.04 -0.59 9.39
C MET A 604 5.94 0.12 8.63
N ALA A 605 6.05 1.44 8.51
CA ALA A 605 5.34 2.16 7.48
C ALA A 605 5.55 1.41 6.15
N PRO A 606 4.51 1.22 5.33
CA PRO A 606 4.69 0.68 3.99
C PRO A 606 5.89 1.40 3.33
N LEU A 607 6.86 0.63 2.80
CA LEU A 607 8.08 1.14 2.16
C LEU A 607 7.77 2.39 1.35
N ALA A 608 8.17 3.55 1.88
CA ALA A 608 7.94 4.88 1.34
C ALA A 608 6.62 5.01 0.55
N GLN A 609 5.50 5.02 1.27
CA GLN A 609 4.36 5.79 0.78
C GLN A 609 4.85 7.25 0.75
N ALA A 610 5.30 7.72 -0.42
CA ALA A 610 5.40 9.15 -0.63
C ALA A 610 4.05 9.73 -0.23
N LYS A 611 4.10 10.68 0.72
CA LYS A 611 3.03 11.56 1.22
C LYS A 611 1.65 11.10 0.80
N SER A 612 0.79 10.69 1.74
CA SER A 612 -0.65 10.56 1.49
C SER A 612 -1.06 11.62 0.47
N SER A 613 -1.30 11.20 -0.78
CA SER A 613 -1.77 12.16 -1.76
C SER A 613 -3.07 12.62 -1.17
N LEU A 614 -3.12 13.93 -0.97
CA LEU A 614 -4.27 14.65 -0.46
C LEU A 614 -5.52 14.05 -1.08
N PRO A 615 -6.61 13.81 -0.33
CA PRO A 615 -7.83 13.29 -0.92
C PRO A 615 -8.23 14.20 -2.10
N ILE A 616 -8.03 13.73 -3.34
CA ILE A 616 -8.42 14.44 -4.53
C ILE A 616 -9.93 14.22 -4.65
N ILE A 617 -10.68 15.25 -4.31
CA ILE A 617 -12.13 15.28 -4.56
C ILE A 617 -12.30 15.76 -6.01
N LYS A 618 -12.70 14.85 -6.90
CA LYS A 618 -13.15 15.23 -8.24
C LYS A 618 -14.57 15.76 -8.15
N CYS A 619 -14.78 16.96 -8.69
CA CYS A 619 -16.13 17.48 -8.91
C CYS A 619 -16.74 16.74 -10.09
N THR A 620 -17.52 15.68 -9.84
CA THR A 620 -18.43 15.16 -10.86
C THR A 620 -19.69 16.03 -10.82
N ASP A 621 -20.17 16.52 -11.97
CA ASP A 621 -21.46 17.22 -12.15
C ASP A 621 -21.85 18.39 -11.20
N GLY A 622 -20.89 18.98 -10.47
CA GLY A 622 -21.16 20.01 -9.45
C GLY A 622 -21.48 19.44 -8.07
N THR A 623 -21.29 18.12 -7.88
CA THR A 623 -21.47 17.40 -6.61
C THR A 623 -20.14 16.75 -6.19
N PRO A 624 -19.58 17.07 -5.00
CA PRO A 624 -18.31 16.47 -4.55
C PRO A 624 -18.50 15.04 -4.05
N GLU A 625 -17.84 14.06 -4.69
CA GLU A 625 -17.71 12.68 -4.19
C GLU A 625 -16.40 12.48 -3.42
N PHE A 626 -16.48 11.99 -2.18
CA PHE A 626 -15.31 11.54 -1.42
C PHE A 626 -14.99 10.13 -1.92
N LYS A 627 -13.79 9.92 -2.45
CA LYS A 627 -13.19 8.58 -2.53
C LYS A 627 -11.94 8.52 -1.67
N GLY A 628 -12.15 8.58 -0.37
CA GLY A 628 -11.21 8.14 0.64
C GLY A 628 -12.03 7.46 1.72
N GLU A 629 -11.57 6.31 2.23
CA GLU A 629 -12.17 5.80 3.45
C GLU A 629 -12.04 6.90 4.50
N ALA A 630 -13.17 7.28 5.11
CA ALA A 630 -13.09 7.73 6.48
C ALA A 630 -12.29 6.64 7.18
N VAL A 631 -11.07 6.95 7.61
CA VAL A 631 -10.41 6.15 8.63
C VAL A 631 -11.39 6.19 9.78
N LYS A 632 -12.19 5.13 9.88
CA LYS A 632 -12.95 4.84 11.07
C LYS A 632 -11.88 4.51 12.10
N PHE A 633 -11.59 5.48 12.94
CA PHE A 633 -10.84 5.30 14.18
C PHE A 633 -11.44 4.14 14.99
#